data_AF-A0A920ICA5-F1
#
_entry.id   AF-A0A920ICA5-F1
#
_cell.length_a   1.000
_cell.length_b   1.000
_cell.length_c   1.000
_cell.angle_alpha   90.00
_cell.angle_beta   90.00
_cell.angle_gamma   90.00
#
_symmetry.space_group_name_H-M   'P 1'
#
loop_
_entity.id
_entity.type
_entity.pdbx_description
1 polymer ?
#
loop_
_entity_poly.entity_id
_entity_poly.type
_entity_poly.pdbx_seq_one_letter_code
_entity_poly.pdbx_strand_id
1 'polypeptide(L)'
;MVGKVTPKGESPMTPEEKLLRAIFGEKASDVRDTSLRVPPGGAGTVVEVRVFSRRGLEKDERARAIERAEIERLAKDRDDEQNVLEKGFATRMMSILDGQIVAAGPSSLSVNEKLDKEKLGSLRNLELRQIAVQNDDVQKALRHR
;
A
#
# COMPACT_ATOMS: atom_id res chain seq x y z
N MET A 1 17.95 -21.43 2.79
CA MET A 1 18.26 -22.34 1.68
C MET A 1 17.64 -21.79 0.42
N VAL A 2 18.29 -21.91 -0.73
CA VAL A 2 17.77 -21.35 -2.00
C VAL A 2 18.24 -22.20 -3.17
N GLY A 3 17.32 -22.60 -4.04
CA GLY A 3 17.64 -23.25 -5.32
C GLY A 3 18.31 -22.27 -6.27
N LYS A 4 19.50 -22.58 -6.79
CA LYS A 4 20.20 -21.78 -7.80
C LYS A 4 20.79 -22.69 -8.86
N VAL A 5 20.50 -22.38 -10.12
CA VAL A 5 21.11 -23.04 -11.28
C VAL A 5 22.05 -22.07 -11.96
N THR A 6 23.16 -22.57 -12.49
CA THR A 6 24.12 -21.80 -13.27
C THR A 6 24.37 -22.52 -14.59
N PRO A 7 24.29 -21.83 -15.74
CA PRO A 7 24.58 -22.47 -17.02
C PRO A 7 26.02 -23.00 -17.02
N LYS A 8 26.22 -24.22 -17.53
CA LYS A 8 27.55 -24.74 -17.83
C LYS A 8 28.09 -23.96 -19.04
N GLY A 9 29.35 -23.53 -19.00
CA GLY A 9 30.00 -22.95 -20.18
C GLY A 9 30.14 -23.99 -21.31
N GLU A 10 30.48 -23.56 -22.52
CA GLU A 10 30.76 -24.41 -23.70
C GLU A 10 32.00 -25.29 -23.48
N SER A 11 31.91 -26.24 -22.56
CA SER A 11 32.89 -27.30 -22.41
C SER A 11 32.50 -28.44 -23.36
N PRO A 12 33.47 -29.14 -23.97
CA PRO A 12 33.17 -30.30 -24.80
C PRO A 12 32.39 -31.32 -23.97
N MET A 13 31.17 -31.62 -24.44
CA MET A 13 30.27 -32.58 -23.79
C MET A 13 30.90 -33.98 -23.80
N THR A 14 30.78 -34.69 -22.69
CA THR A 14 31.17 -36.10 -22.63
C THR A 14 30.28 -36.95 -23.56
N PRO A 15 30.76 -38.09 -24.10
CA PRO A 15 29.94 -38.99 -24.91
C PRO A 15 28.62 -39.40 -24.23
N GLU A 16 28.64 -39.54 -22.91
CA GLU A 16 27.48 -39.84 -22.06
C GLU A 16 26.46 -38.69 -22.04
N GLU A 17 26.93 -37.45 -21.87
CA GLU A 17 26.07 -36.25 -21.95
C GLU A 17 25.51 -36.06 -23.37
N LYS A 18 26.29 -36.38 -24.40
CA LYS A 18 25.84 -36.34 -25.80
C LYS A 18 24.72 -37.35 -26.08
N LEU A 19 24.82 -38.56 -25.53
CA LEU A 19 23.77 -39.58 -25.65
C LEU A 19 22.51 -39.15 -24.89
N LEU A 20 22.65 -38.62 -23.66
CA LEU A 20 21.52 -38.10 -22.89
C LEU A 20 20.81 -36.94 -23.58
N ARG A 21 21.56 -36.01 -24.19
CA ARG A 21 21.00 -34.91 -24.99
C ARG A 21 20.28 -35.42 -26.24
N ALA A 22 20.75 -36.51 -26.86
CA ALA A 22 20.06 -37.11 -28.01
C ALA A 22 18.74 -37.78 -27.63
N ILE A 23 18.64 -38.34 -26.41
CA ILE A 23 17.44 -39.02 -25.92
C ILE A 23 16.42 -38.04 -25.31
N PHE A 24 16.89 -37.05 -24.53
CA PHE A 24 16.04 -36.13 -23.75
C PHE A 24 15.98 -34.70 -24.30
N GLY A 25 16.75 -34.37 -25.33
CA GLY A 25 16.83 -33.04 -25.94
C GLY A 25 17.75 -32.06 -25.20
N GLU A 26 17.81 -30.82 -25.72
CA GLU A 26 18.74 -29.75 -25.29
C GLU A 26 18.64 -29.32 -23.82
N LYS A 27 17.52 -29.58 -23.15
CA LYS A 27 17.26 -29.06 -21.80
C LYS A 27 17.88 -29.89 -20.67
N ALA A 28 18.46 -31.07 -20.96
CA ALA A 28 18.85 -32.03 -19.94
C ALA A 28 20.21 -31.76 -19.27
N SER A 29 21.16 -31.08 -19.93
CA SER A 29 22.57 -31.06 -19.50
C SER A 29 23.17 -29.69 -19.20
N ASP A 30 22.50 -28.60 -19.56
CA ASP A 30 23.14 -27.29 -19.73
C ASP A 30 23.21 -26.46 -18.44
N VAL A 31 22.69 -26.97 -17.32
CA VAL A 31 22.71 -26.28 -16.03
C VAL A 31 23.39 -27.11 -14.96
N ARG A 32 24.17 -26.44 -14.10
CA ARG A 32 24.76 -26.99 -12.89
C ARG A 32 24.02 -26.45 -11.67
N ASP A 33 23.70 -27.34 -10.73
CA ASP A 33 23.18 -26.95 -9.43
C ASP A 33 24.28 -26.25 -8.61
N THR A 34 24.02 -25.00 -8.23
CA THR A 34 24.87 -24.17 -7.36
C THR A 34 24.06 -23.58 -6.21
N SER A 35 23.01 -24.30 -5.80
CA SER A 35 22.07 -23.94 -4.73
C SER A 35 22.74 -23.75 -3.38
N LEU A 36 22.18 -22.86 -2.56
CA LEU A 36 22.57 -22.66 -1.17
C LEU A 36 21.91 -23.72 -0.28
N ARG A 37 22.72 -24.63 0.25
CA ARG A 37 22.30 -25.70 1.16
C ARG A 37 22.73 -25.41 2.61
N VAL A 38 22.12 -26.12 3.56
CA VAL A 38 22.52 -26.04 4.98
C VAL A 38 23.91 -26.65 5.14
N PRO A 39 24.82 -26.03 5.90
CA PRO A 39 26.11 -26.63 6.25
C PRO A 39 25.93 -27.99 6.96
N PRO A 40 26.87 -28.93 6.78
CA PRO A 40 26.82 -30.20 7.48
C PRO A 40 26.80 -29.98 9.00
N GLY A 41 25.90 -30.67 9.71
CA GLY A 41 25.72 -30.54 11.16
C GLY A 41 24.80 -29.39 11.61
N GLY A 42 24.35 -28.52 10.70
CA GLY A 42 23.34 -27.50 11.00
C GLY A 42 21.92 -28.06 10.93
N ALA A 43 21.13 -27.89 11.99
CA ALA A 43 19.70 -28.20 12.01
C ALA A 43 18.92 -27.03 12.63
N GLY A 44 17.71 -26.75 12.13
CA GLY A 44 16.87 -25.68 12.63
C GLY A 44 15.65 -25.40 11.75
N THR A 45 14.80 -24.47 12.20
CA THR A 45 13.58 -24.06 11.51
C THR A 45 13.80 -22.71 10.82
N VAL A 46 13.30 -22.57 9.60
CA VAL A 46 13.34 -21.29 8.87
C VAL A 46 12.29 -20.35 9.46
N VAL A 47 12.74 -19.22 10.01
CA VAL A 47 11.86 -18.21 10.62
C VAL A 47 11.40 -17.17 9.60
N GLU A 48 12.29 -16.70 8.73
CA GLU A 48 12.00 -15.63 7.77
C GLU A 48 12.75 -15.84 6.44
N VAL A 49 12.13 -15.41 5.34
CA VAL A 49 12.75 -15.38 4.01
C VAL A 49 12.56 -13.98 3.41
N ARG A 50 13.66 -13.36 3.00
CA ARG A 50 13.64 -12.05 2.32
C ARG A 50 14.17 -12.21 0.90
N VAL A 51 13.45 -11.65 -0.07
CA VAL A 51 13.81 -11.69 -1.49
C VAL A 51 14.14 -10.28 -1.94
N PHE A 52 15.33 -10.09 -2.50
CA PHE A 52 15.78 -8.82 -3.06
C PHE A 52 15.88 -8.94 -4.57
N SER A 53 15.12 -8.12 -5.29
CA SER A 53 15.18 -8.02 -6.75
C SER A 53 15.86 -6.71 -7.15
N ARG A 54 16.78 -6.76 -8.12
CA ARG A 54 17.36 -5.55 -8.70
C ARG A 54 16.32 -4.81 -9.55
N ARG A 55 16.42 -3.49 -9.65
CA ARG A 55 15.55 -2.69 -10.53
C ARG A 55 15.74 -3.13 -11.98
N GLY A 56 14.65 -3.37 -12.69
CA GLY A 56 14.66 -3.74 -14.12
C GLY A 56 14.65 -5.24 -14.41
N LEU A 57 14.70 -6.11 -13.40
CA LEU A 57 14.42 -7.54 -13.59
C LEU A 57 12.92 -7.81 -13.42
N GLU A 58 12.35 -8.66 -14.26
CA GLU A 58 10.99 -9.12 -14.07
C GLU A 58 10.86 -9.84 -12.74
N LYS A 59 9.88 -9.39 -11.93
CA LYS A 59 9.57 -10.03 -10.67
C LYS A 59 8.80 -11.32 -10.95
N ASP A 60 9.18 -12.39 -10.26
CA ASP A 60 8.42 -13.64 -10.29
C ASP A 60 6.99 -13.43 -9.78
N GLU A 61 6.09 -14.34 -10.17
CA GLU A 61 4.68 -14.29 -9.76
C GLU A 61 4.52 -14.25 -8.24
N ARG A 62 5.31 -15.05 -7.52
CA ARG A 62 5.32 -15.04 -6.05
C ARG A 62 5.75 -13.70 -5.47
N ALA A 63 6.78 -13.07 -6.04
CA ALA A 63 7.26 -11.77 -5.58
C ALA A 63 6.21 -10.68 -5.83
N ARG A 64 5.53 -10.71 -6.99
CA ARG A 64 4.40 -9.82 -7.30
C ARG A 64 3.21 -10.04 -6.36
N ALA A 65 2.90 -11.28 -6.01
CA ALA A 65 1.80 -11.59 -5.11
C ALA A 65 2.04 -11.02 -3.70
N ILE A 66 3.25 -11.21 -3.16
CA ILE A 66 3.62 -10.66 -1.84
C ILE A 66 3.56 -9.12 -1.86
N GLU A 67 4.11 -8.48 -2.89
CA GLU A 67 4.09 -7.03 -3.02
C GLU A 67 2.66 -6.48 -3.15
N ARG A 68 1.79 -7.13 -3.93
CA ARG A 68 0.39 -6.74 -4.05
C ARG A 68 -0.35 -6.86 -2.72
N ALA A 69 -0.14 -7.94 -1.98
CA ALA A 69 -0.74 -8.12 -0.67
C ALA A 69 -0.30 -7.03 0.32
N GLU A 70 0.98 -6.64 0.28
CA GLU A 70 1.49 -5.55 1.12
C GLU A 70 0.89 -4.19 0.71
N ILE A 71 0.79 -3.91 -0.60
CA ILE A 71 0.14 -2.69 -1.11
C ILE A 71 -1.31 -2.62 -0.66
N GLU A 72 -2.05 -3.72 -0.78
CA GLU A 72 -3.46 -3.78 -0.40
C GLU A 72 -3.66 -3.55 1.09
N ARG A 73 -2.80 -4.16 1.92
CA ARG A 73 -2.79 -3.94 3.37
C ARG A 73 -2.54 -2.47 3.70
N LEU A 74 -1.49 -1.87 3.12
CA LEU A 74 -1.15 -0.47 3.35
C LEU A 74 -2.25 0.49 2.85
N ALA A 75 -2.89 0.17 1.72
CA ALA A 75 -4.00 0.96 1.19
C ALA A 75 -5.21 0.93 2.13
N LYS A 76 -5.53 -0.25 2.67
CA LYS A 76 -6.60 -0.40 3.66
C LYS A 76 -6.31 0.40 4.94
N ASP A 77 -5.10 0.27 5.48
CA ASP A 77 -4.69 1.02 6.68
C ASP A 77 -4.80 2.53 6.44
N ARG A 78 -4.34 3.02 5.27
CA ARG A 78 -4.49 4.42 4.86
C ARG A 78 -5.96 4.85 4.80
N ASP A 79 -6.82 4.04 4.19
CA ASP A 79 -8.23 4.37 4.02
C ASP A 79 -8.96 4.41 5.37
N ASP A 80 -8.64 3.48 6.27
CA ASP A 80 -9.16 3.46 7.63
C ASP A 80 -8.69 4.70 8.42
N GLU A 81 -7.40 5.05 8.34
CA GLU A 81 -6.86 6.27 8.94
C GLU A 81 -7.53 7.53 8.40
N GLN A 82 -7.68 7.65 7.08
CA GLN A 82 -8.35 8.78 6.44
C GLN A 82 -9.81 8.89 6.92
N ASN A 83 -10.53 7.77 6.99
CA ASN A 83 -11.92 7.75 7.47
C ASN A 83 -12.03 8.20 8.94
N VAL A 84 -11.10 7.78 9.80
CA VAL A 84 -11.07 8.20 11.20
C VAL A 84 -10.78 9.69 11.32
N LEU A 85 -9.81 10.20 10.56
CA LEU A 85 -9.47 11.62 10.53
C LEU A 85 -10.63 12.47 10.01
N GLU A 86 -11.28 12.04 8.94
CA GLU A 86 -12.43 12.72 8.33
C GLU A 86 -13.63 12.76 9.27
N LYS A 87 -14.00 11.64 9.90
CA LYS A 87 -15.07 11.60 10.89
C LYS A 87 -14.75 12.47 12.10
N GLY A 88 -13.50 12.44 12.57
CA GLY A 88 -13.04 13.27 13.67
C GLY A 88 -13.10 14.76 13.33
N PHE A 89 -12.72 15.14 12.11
CA PHE A 89 -12.86 16.51 11.61
C PHE A 89 -14.33 16.94 11.54
N ALA A 90 -15.19 16.15 10.90
CA ALA A 90 -16.62 16.44 10.77
C ALA A 90 -17.29 16.64 12.13
N THR A 91 -17.07 15.71 13.07
CA THR A 91 -17.64 15.77 14.42
C THR A 91 -17.23 17.04 15.17
N ARG A 92 -15.95 17.41 15.08
CA ARG A 92 -15.44 18.64 15.71
C ARG A 92 -16.00 19.88 15.05
N MET A 93 -16.06 19.93 13.72
CA MET A 93 -16.62 21.06 12.97
C MET A 93 -18.10 21.24 13.28
N MET A 94 -18.88 20.15 13.27
CA MET A 94 -20.31 20.18 13.62
C MET A 94 -20.54 20.73 15.01
N SER A 95 -19.74 20.33 16.01
CA SER A 95 -19.88 20.84 17.38
C SER A 95 -19.62 22.34 17.51
N ILE A 96 -18.76 22.92 16.66
CA ILE A 96 -18.40 24.34 16.69
C ILE A 96 -19.43 25.16 15.90
N LEU A 97 -19.93 24.60 14.80
CA LEU A 97 -20.86 25.25 13.88
C LEU A 97 -22.33 25.15 14.31
N ASP A 98 -22.70 24.16 15.13
CA ASP A 98 -24.07 23.98 15.63
C ASP A 98 -24.57 25.24 16.34
N GLY A 99 -25.68 25.79 15.86
CA GLY A 99 -26.29 27.00 16.41
C GLY A 99 -25.63 28.33 16.02
N GLN A 100 -24.55 28.32 15.22
CA GLN A 100 -23.94 29.55 14.70
C GLN A 100 -24.69 30.09 13.48
N ILE A 101 -24.51 31.39 13.23
CA ILE A 101 -25.07 32.09 12.06
C ILE A 101 -24.01 32.14 10.95
N VAL A 102 -24.40 31.74 9.74
CA VAL A 102 -23.53 31.74 8.56
C VAL A 102 -23.22 33.18 8.13
N ALA A 103 -21.93 33.52 8.06
CA ALA A 103 -21.43 34.77 7.48
C ALA A 103 -21.13 34.61 5.98
N ALA A 104 -20.50 33.49 5.60
CA ALA A 104 -20.23 33.12 4.22
C ALA A 104 -20.05 31.60 4.14
N GLY A 105 -20.37 30.99 3.00
CA GLY A 105 -20.30 29.54 2.87
C GLY A 105 -20.51 29.06 1.44
N PRO A 106 -20.50 27.74 1.23
CA PRO A 106 -20.79 27.13 -0.06
C PRO A 106 -22.21 27.49 -0.52
N SER A 107 -22.45 27.40 -1.84
CA SER A 107 -23.73 27.78 -2.48
C SER A 107 -24.96 27.07 -1.92
N SER A 108 -24.76 26.01 -1.15
CA SER A 108 -25.78 25.23 -0.46
C SER A 108 -26.33 25.88 0.82
N LEU A 109 -25.71 26.95 1.34
CA LEU A 109 -26.12 27.64 2.57
C LEU A 109 -26.43 29.12 2.32
N SER A 110 -27.49 29.62 2.94
CA SER A 110 -27.83 31.04 2.87
C SER A 110 -27.09 31.85 3.94
N VAL A 111 -26.63 33.05 3.57
CA VAL A 111 -26.05 34.01 4.52
C VAL A 111 -27.14 34.45 5.52
N ASN A 112 -26.78 34.56 6.81
CA ASN A 112 -27.69 34.79 7.96
C ASN A 112 -28.56 33.61 8.38
N GLU A 113 -28.36 32.41 7.83
CA GLU A 113 -29.08 31.22 8.27
C GLU A 113 -28.46 30.61 9.53
N LYS A 114 -29.30 30.08 10.42
CA LYS A 114 -28.85 29.32 11.60
C LYS A 114 -28.51 27.89 11.18
N LEU A 115 -27.34 27.41 11.60
CA LEU A 115 -26.90 26.06 11.29
C LEU A 115 -27.56 25.03 12.20
N ASP A 116 -28.29 24.10 11.60
CA ASP A 116 -28.90 22.93 12.25
C ASP A 116 -28.07 21.66 12.01
N LYS A 117 -28.13 20.71 12.95
CA LYS A 117 -27.40 19.43 12.87
C LYS A 117 -27.71 18.61 11.62
N GLU A 118 -28.95 18.66 11.14
CA GLU A 118 -29.37 17.92 9.93
C GLU A 118 -28.72 18.48 8.67
N LYS A 119 -28.64 19.82 8.55
CA LYS A 119 -28.01 20.49 7.40
C LYS A 119 -26.50 20.26 7.41
N LEU A 120 -25.86 20.36 8.57
CA LEU A 120 -24.43 20.10 8.73
C LEU A 120 -24.07 18.64 8.38
N GLY A 121 -24.95 17.67 8.71
CA GLY A 121 -24.77 16.25 8.39
C GLY A 121 -24.81 15.93 6.89
N SER A 122 -25.46 16.76 6.09
CA SER A 122 -25.58 16.58 4.63
C SER A 122 -24.40 17.16 3.83
N LEU A 123 -23.56 17.97 4.47
CA LEU A 123 -22.44 18.66 3.81
C LEU A 123 -21.17 17.83 3.81
N ARG A 124 -20.39 17.94 2.74
CA ARG A 124 -19.06 17.31 2.63
C ARG A 124 -18.05 18.02 3.51
N ASN A 125 -16.98 17.32 3.89
CA ASN A 125 -15.88 17.90 4.68
C ASN A 125 -15.26 19.16 4.03
N LEU A 126 -15.18 19.18 2.70
CA LEU A 126 -14.71 20.34 1.95
C LEU A 126 -15.64 21.56 2.09
N GLU A 127 -16.94 21.31 2.14
CA GLU A 127 -17.98 22.34 2.29
C GLU A 127 -18.02 22.86 3.73
N LEU A 128 -17.88 21.97 4.73
CA LEU A 128 -17.77 22.34 6.14
C LEU A 128 -16.60 23.30 6.40
N ARG A 129 -15.47 23.11 5.70
CA ARG A 129 -14.29 23.97 5.82
C ARG A 129 -14.48 25.37 5.22
N GLN A 130 -15.42 25.54 4.30
CA GLN A 130 -15.70 26.81 3.63
C GLN A 130 -16.69 27.69 4.41
N ILE A 131 -17.32 27.16 5.46
CA ILE A 131 -18.25 27.90 6.29
C ILE A 131 -17.49 28.89 7.18
N ALA A 132 -17.82 30.17 7.02
CA ALA A 132 -17.44 31.25 7.92
C ALA A 132 -18.65 31.61 8.80
N VAL A 133 -18.41 31.80 10.09
CA VAL A 133 -19.44 32.20 11.06
C VAL A 133 -19.33 33.68 11.41
N GLN A 134 -20.45 34.29 11.82
CA GLN A 134 -20.49 35.71 12.22
C GLN A 134 -19.86 35.97 13.59
N ASN A 135 -19.80 34.96 14.46
CA ASN A 135 -19.22 35.11 15.80
C ASN A 135 -17.68 35.16 15.71
N ASP A 136 -17.09 36.31 16.07
CA ASP A 136 -15.65 36.56 15.98
C ASP A 136 -14.79 35.58 16.81
N ASP A 137 -15.26 35.15 17.98
CA ASP A 137 -14.52 34.21 18.84
C ASP A 137 -14.48 32.81 18.24
N VAL A 138 -15.62 32.38 17.68
CA VAL A 138 -15.75 31.08 17.01
C VAL A 138 -14.99 31.09 15.68
N GLN A 139 -15.01 32.21 14.96
CA GLN A 139 -14.28 32.40 13.71
C GLN A 139 -12.76 32.40 13.92
N LYS A 140 -12.26 32.95 15.04
CA LYS A 140 -10.84 32.82 15.43
C LYS A 140 -10.47 31.37 15.73
N ALA A 141 -11.33 30.63 16.42
CA ALA A 141 -11.10 29.21 16.70
C ALA A 141 -11.05 28.34 15.43
N LEU A 142 -11.77 28.74 14.38
CA LEU A 142 -11.73 28.09 13.05
C LEU A 142 -10.49 28.45 12.22
N ARG A 143 -9.91 29.65 12.40
CA ARG A 143 -8.74 30.13 11.64
C ARG A 143 -7.38 29.67 12.18
N HIS A 144 -7.30 29.34 13.47
CA HIS A 144 -6.05 28.98 14.14
C HIS A 144 -5.72 27.47 14.14
N ARG A 145 -6.27 26.69 13.21
CA ARG A 145 -6.05 25.24 13.11
C ARG A 145 -5.67 24.77 11.71
#